data_AF-A0A520Y1S0-F1
#
_entry.id   AF-A0A520Y1S0-F1
#
_cell.length_a   1.000
_cell.length_b   1.000
_cell.length_c   1.000
_cell.angle_alpha   90.00
_cell.angle_beta   90.00
_cell.angle_gamma   90.00
#
_symmetry.space_group_name_H-M   'P 1'
#
loop_
_entity.id
_entity.type
_entity.pdbx_description
1 polymer ?
#
loop_
_entity_poly.entity_id
_entity_poly.type
_entity_poly.pdbx_seq_one_letter_code
_entity_poly.pdbx_strand_id
1 'polypeptide(L)'
;MADRPKVDGEYTRREVWPRRGDEGYLPPGQRISEAMPRFGMRPGLLAPPIPDHPILTIAGDVAEKTILDLELLSTVDRVDVTADFHCVTTWSVRDLRWGGWRLRDVWEQLIVPNAQPVGGATHLRAISSDRYSAALPIEDALADDVLIADRLEGRPLTPFHGAPLRLVTPAHFAYKSVKHLAALTVHTSAPKASGGSMQHPRGRVEHEERHGRIPGRLLRWPYRLLVVPTAMRAQRASGNASRSLGATS
;
A
#
# COMPACT_ATOMS: atom_id res chain seq x y z
N MET A 1 -4.25 -27.12 5.84
CA MET A 1 -4.60 -25.69 5.67
C MET A 1 -3.52 -24.91 6.37
N ALA A 2 -2.71 -24.11 5.68
CA ALA A 2 -1.80 -23.21 6.37
C ALA A 2 -2.63 -22.21 7.18
N ASP A 3 -2.22 -21.92 8.42
CA ASP A 3 -2.88 -20.88 9.22
C ASP A 3 -2.82 -19.56 8.47
N ARG A 4 -3.98 -18.89 8.33
CA ARG A 4 -4.04 -17.58 7.69
C ARG A 4 -3.23 -16.57 8.49
N PRO A 5 -2.54 -15.62 7.83
CA PRO A 5 -1.72 -14.65 8.52
C PRO A 5 -2.58 -13.75 9.41
N LYS A 6 -2.02 -13.37 10.55
CA LYS A 6 -2.66 -12.46 11.48
C LYS A 6 -2.60 -11.04 10.93
N VAL A 7 -3.76 -10.53 10.50
CA VAL A 7 -3.86 -9.18 9.93
C VAL A 7 -4.32 -8.14 10.94
N ASP A 8 -4.97 -8.49 12.06
CA ASP A 8 -5.40 -7.50 13.06
C ASP A 8 -5.09 -7.97 14.49
N GLY A 9 -5.27 -7.04 15.45
CA GLY A 9 -5.00 -7.26 16.86
C GLY A 9 -3.57 -6.92 17.28
N GLU A 10 -3.22 -7.30 18.51
CA GLU A 10 -1.86 -7.10 19.03
C GLU A 10 -0.91 -8.19 18.53
N TYR A 11 0.26 -7.77 18.05
CA TYR A 11 1.33 -8.65 17.63
C TYR A 11 2.40 -8.80 18.70
N THR A 12 2.94 -10.01 18.79
CA THR A 12 4.16 -10.33 19.52
C THR A 12 5.38 -10.06 18.64
N ARG A 13 6.55 -9.89 19.29
CA ARG A 13 7.83 -9.79 18.57
C ARG A 13 8.13 -11.03 17.72
N ARG A 14 7.67 -12.20 18.17
CA ARG A 14 7.88 -13.48 17.50
C ARG A 14 7.08 -13.57 16.19
N GLU A 15 5.81 -13.19 16.20
CA GLU A 15 4.94 -13.21 15.00
C GLU A 15 5.44 -12.25 13.91
N VAL A 16 6.03 -11.11 14.32
CA VAL A 16 6.51 -10.06 13.40
C VAL A 16 7.92 -10.34 12.84
N TRP A 17 8.72 -11.16 13.52
CA TRP A 17 10.11 -11.38 13.11
C TRP A 17 10.18 -12.15 11.78
N PRO A 18 10.95 -11.69 10.78
CA PRO A 18 10.99 -12.33 9.47
C PRO A 18 11.78 -13.65 9.52
N ARG A 19 11.11 -14.77 9.23
CA ARG A 19 11.71 -16.12 9.24
C ARG A 19 11.95 -16.65 7.84
N ARG A 20 12.84 -17.63 7.70
CA ARG A 20 12.91 -18.37 6.43
C ARG A 20 11.55 -19.06 6.26
N GLY A 21 11.00 -19.01 5.06
CA GLY A 21 9.78 -19.75 4.74
C GLY A 21 10.12 -21.23 4.63
N ASP A 22 9.25 -22.08 5.15
CA ASP A 22 9.49 -23.52 5.20
C ASP A 22 9.17 -24.18 3.84
N GLU A 23 8.20 -23.65 3.07
CA GLU A 23 7.81 -24.13 1.74
C GLU A 23 7.20 -22.99 0.89
N GLY A 24 7.48 -22.96 -0.42
CA GLY A 24 6.91 -22.01 -1.40
C GLY A 24 7.84 -20.87 -1.82
N TYR A 25 7.65 -20.35 -3.04
CA TYR A 25 8.45 -19.25 -3.58
C TYR A 25 8.27 -17.97 -2.75
N LEU A 26 9.38 -17.27 -2.51
CA LEU A 26 9.40 -15.89 -2.03
C LEU A 26 10.39 -15.09 -2.88
N PRO A 27 10.09 -13.83 -3.20
CA PRO A 27 11.00 -13.00 -3.97
C PRO A 27 12.37 -12.84 -3.29
N PRO A 28 13.43 -12.54 -4.06
CA PRO A 28 14.79 -12.51 -3.53
C PRO A 28 14.97 -11.60 -2.30
N GLY A 29 15.56 -12.18 -1.25
CA GLY A 29 15.84 -11.48 0.01
C GLY A 29 14.63 -11.29 0.94
N GLN A 30 13.45 -11.78 0.56
CA GLN A 30 12.27 -11.82 1.43
C GLN A 30 12.28 -12.99 2.42
N ARG A 31 11.49 -12.83 3.47
CA ARG A 31 11.30 -13.80 4.56
C ARG A 31 9.84 -13.78 4.99
N ILE A 32 9.30 -14.91 5.39
CA ILE A 32 7.89 -14.99 5.81
C ILE A 32 7.70 -14.31 7.16
N SER A 33 6.57 -13.63 7.31
CA SER A 33 6.04 -13.10 8.57
C SER A 33 4.66 -13.72 8.80
N GLU A 34 4.39 -14.11 10.05
CA GLU A 34 3.08 -14.67 10.45
C GLU A 34 2.05 -13.54 10.67
N ALA A 35 2.53 -12.30 10.76
CA ALA A 35 1.73 -11.10 10.99
C ALA A 35 1.93 -10.03 9.91
N MET A 36 0.91 -9.22 9.69
CA MET A 36 0.95 -8.04 8.83
C MET A 36 0.93 -6.74 9.66
N PRO A 37 2.04 -6.34 10.32
CA PRO A 37 2.06 -5.14 11.13
C PRO A 37 1.98 -3.86 10.27
N ARG A 38 1.53 -2.75 10.88
CA ARG A 38 1.66 -1.42 10.29
C ARG A 38 3.13 -1.05 10.29
N PHE A 39 3.60 -0.73 9.10
CA PHE A 39 4.98 -0.36 8.85
C PHE A 39 5.02 0.89 7.98
N GLY A 40 6.00 1.76 8.22
CA GLY A 40 6.17 3.00 7.47
C GLY A 40 7.30 3.83 8.06
N MET A 41 7.67 4.92 7.37
CA MET A 41 8.76 5.82 7.80
C MET A 41 8.45 6.55 9.12
N ARG A 42 7.17 6.65 9.49
CA ARG A 42 6.69 7.31 10.71
C ARG A 42 5.88 6.33 11.56
N PRO A 43 6.50 5.31 12.17
CA PRO A 43 5.77 4.26 12.89
C PRO A 43 4.88 4.82 14.01
N GLY A 44 5.29 5.91 14.67
CA GLY A 44 4.50 6.53 15.74
C GLY A 44 3.39 7.47 15.28
N LEU A 45 3.26 7.76 13.98
CA LEU A 45 2.19 8.63 13.47
C LEU A 45 0.86 7.87 13.55
N LEU A 46 -0.19 8.46 14.11
CA LEU A 46 -1.51 7.82 14.16
C LEU A 46 -2.10 7.67 12.75
N ALA A 47 -2.97 6.67 12.58
CA ALA A 47 -3.75 6.59 11.34
C ALA A 47 -4.70 7.80 11.26
N PRO A 48 -4.85 8.44 10.10
CA PRO A 48 -5.85 9.48 9.91
C PRO A 48 -7.25 8.90 10.18
N PRO A 49 -8.21 9.75 10.61
CA PRO A 49 -9.60 9.33 10.75
C PRO A 49 -10.17 8.89 9.40
N ILE A 50 -11.10 7.94 9.44
CA ILE A 50 -11.86 7.55 8.24
C ILE A 50 -12.94 8.62 8.02
N PRO A 51 -12.98 9.27 6.86
CA PRO A 51 -14.04 10.22 6.54
C PRO A 51 -15.39 9.52 6.35
N ASP A 52 -16.49 10.18 6.71
CA ASP A 52 -17.85 9.65 6.56
C ASP A 52 -18.21 9.40 5.08
N HIS A 53 -17.69 10.24 4.19
CA HIS A 53 -17.83 10.12 2.74
C HIS A 53 -16.45 10.04 2.07
N PRO A 54 -15.87 8.83 1.94
CA PRO A 54 -14.61 8.64 1.26
C PRO A 54 -14.65 9.05 -0.21
N ILE A 55 -13.63 9.79 -0.63
CA ILE A 55 -13.45 10.19 -2.03
C ILE A 55 -12.02 9.94 -2.49
N LEU A 56 -11.86 9.73 -3.79
CA LEU A 56 -10.59 9.66 -4.50
C LEU A 56 -10.50 10.80 -5.51
N THR A 57 -9.55 11.72 -5.30
CA THR A 57 -9.32 12.82 -6.24
C THR A 57 -8.41 12.40 -7.39
N ILE A 58 -8.80 12.72 -8.63
CA ILE A 58 -7.99 12.58 -9.83
C ILE A 58 -7.52 13.96 -10.27
N ALA A 59 -6.21 14.14 -10.46
CA ALA A 59 -5.59 15.44 -10.74
C ALA A 59 -4.28 15.29 -11.53
N GLY A 60 -3.54 16.38 -11.71
CA GLY A 60 -2.25 16.42 -12.40
C GLY A 60 -2.42 16.80 -13.87
N ASP A 61 -1.75 16.07 -14.75
CA ASP A 61 -1.80 16.25 -16.20
C ASP A 61 -3.08 15.62 -16.77
N VAL A 62 -4.22 16.22 -16.41
CA VAL A 62 -5.58 15.85 -16.83
C VAL A 62 -6.31 17.10 -17.32
N ALA A 63 -7.27 16.96 -18.24
CA ALA A 63 -8.04 18.11 -18.70
C ALA A 63 -8.97 18.65 -17.60
N GLU A 64 -9.61 17.73 -16.85
CA GLU A 64 -10.56 18.07 -15.80
C GLU A 64 -10.19 17.37 -14.49
N LYS A 65 -10.20 18.12 -13.38
CA LYS A 65 -9.99 17.54 -12.05
C LYS A 65 -11.29 16.84 -11.61
N THR A 66 -11.22 15.53 -11.44
CA THR A 66 -12.40 14.70 -11.09
C THR A 66 -12.33 14.20 -9.66
N ILE A 67 -13.49 14.01 -9.04
CA ILE A 67 -13.65 13.32 -7.76
C ILE A 67 -14.42 12.03 -8.03
N LEU A 68 -13.87 10.90 -7.58
CA LEU A 68 -14.55 9.61 -7.57
C LEU A 68 -14.96 9.32 -6.14
N ASP A 69 -16.26 9.35 -5.85
CA ASP A 69 -16.80 8.87 -4.58
C ASP A 69 -17.05 7.35 -4.62
N LEU A 70 -17.52 6.79 -3.51
CA LEU A 70 -17.82 5.36 -3.43
C LEU A 70 -18.99 4.93 -4.33
N GLU A 71 -19.93 5.84 -4.63
CA GLU A 71 -21.06 5.55 -5.53
C GLU A 71 -20.55 5.36 -6.95
N LEU A 72 -19.72 6.29 -7.44
CA LEU A 72 -19.13 6.18 -8.76
C LEU A 72 -18.19 4.97 -8.85
N LEU A 73 -17.36 4.72 -7.84
CA LEU A 73 -16.53 3.50 -7.79
C LEU A 73 -17.38 2.22 -7.83
N SER A 74 -18.56 2.21 -7.21
CA SER A 74 -19.46 1.04 -7.21
C SER A 74 -20.03 0.69 -8.59
N THR A 75 -19.92 1.59 -9.58
CA THR A 75 -20.31 1.31 -10.97
C THR A 75 -19.30 0.43 -11.71
N VAL A 76 -18.09 0.29 -11.18
CA VAL A 76 -17.05 -0.61 -11.70
C VAL A 76 -17.14 -1.94 -10.97
N ASP A 77 -16.98 -3.03 -11.72
CA ASP A 77 -16.99 -4.38 -11.16
C ASP A 77 -15.94 -4.56 -10.07
N ARG A 78 -16.36 -5.21 -8.99
CA ARG A 78 -15.48 -5.54 -7.87
C ARG A 78 -14.79 -6.87 -8.08
N VAL A 79 -13.57 -6.96 -7.60
CA VAL A 79 -12.75 -8.18 -7.66
C VAL A 79 -12.16 -8.51 -6.30
N ASP A 80 -11.96 -9.81 -6.07
CA ASP A 80 -11.08 -10.32 -5.03
C ASP A 80 -9.79 -10.84 -5.68
N VAL A 81 -8.64 -10.38 -5.20
CA VAL A 81 -7.32 -10.84 -5.65
C VAL A 81 -6.58 -11.41 -4.45
N THR A 82 -6.14 -12.66 -4.57
CA THR A 82 -5.18 -13.25 -3.64
C THR A 82 -3.78 -12.86 -4.09
N ALA A 83 -3.08 -12.11 -3.26
CA ALA A 83 -1.75 -11.58 -3.57
C ALA A 83 -0.87 -11.51 -2.32
N ASP A 84 0.41 -11.75 -2.52
CA ASP A 84 1.41 -11.57 -1.49
C ASP A 84 1.68 -10.08 -1.23
N PHE A 85 2.11 -9.79 0.00
CA PHE A 85 2.51 -8.46 0.43
C PHE A 85 3.98 -8.46 0.82
N HIS A 86 4.80 -7.65 0.15
CA HIS A 86 6.25 -7.64 0.35
C HIS A 86 6.75 -6.31 0.90
N CYS A 87 7.21 -6.29 2.15
CA CYS A 87 7.84 -5.12 2.70
C CYS A 87 9.27 -4.96 2.21
N VAL A 88 9.68 -3.72 1.93
CA VAL A 88 11.06 -3.38 1.58
C VAL A 88 12.06 -3.80 2.66
N THR A 89 11.61 -3.93 3.92
CA THR A 89 12.42 -4.38 5.06
C THR A 89 12.51 -5.89 5.23
N THR A 90 12.38 -6.63 4.12
CA THR A 90 12.69 -8.07 3.98
C THR A 90 11.69 -9.03 4.62
N TRP A 91 10.47 -8.59 4.90
CA TRP A 91 9.39 -9.47 5.33
C TRP A 91 8.25 -9.48 4.32
N SER A 92 7.60 -10.63 4.21
CA SER A 92 6.46 -10.86 3.34
C SER A 92 5.36 -11.60 4.07
N VAL A 93 4.12 -11.32 3.70
CA VAL A 93 2.93 -12.06 4.13
C VAL A 93 2.28 -12.58 2.88
N ARG A 94 1.99 -13.88 2.85
CA ARG A 94 1.46 -14.55 1.66
C ARG A 94 -0.04 -14.68 1.67
N ASP A 95 -0.59 -14.95 0.49
CA ASP A 95 -1.95 -15.44 0.31
C ASP A 95 -3.01 -14.49 0.90
N LEU A 96 -2.74 -13.18 0.93
CA LEU A 96 -3.70 -12.20 1.42
C LEU A 96 -4.78 -11.97 0.38
N ARG A 97 -6.04 -12.09 0.79
CA ARG A 97 -7.19 -11.77 -0.06
C ARG A 97 -7.55 -10.30 0.05
N TRP A 98 -7.25 -9.55 -1.00
CA TRP A 98 -7.62 -8.15 -1.16
C TRP A 98 -8.92 -8.05 -1.95
N GLY A 99 -9.82 -7.18 -1.51
CA GLY A 99 -11.06 -6.88 -2.23
C GLY A 99 -11.15 -5.41 -2.58
N GLY A 100 -11.67 -5.11 -3.78
CA GLY A 100 -11.80 -3.74 -4.27
C GLY A 100 -12.06 -3.68 -5.78
N TRP A 101 -11.43 -2.73 -6.44
CA TRP A 101 -11.55 -2.49 -7.88
C TRP A 101 -10.18 -2.54 -8.54
N ARG A 102 -10.07 -3.13 -9.73
CA ARG A 102 -8.82 -3.06 -10.49
C ARG A 102 -8.57 -1.62 -10.88
N LEU A 103 -7.34 -1.14 -10.68
CA LEU A 103 -6.99 0.23 -11.05
C LEU A 103 -7.10 0.44 -12.57
N ARG A 104 -6.81 -0.60 -13.37
CA ARG A 104 -7.04 -0.59 -14.83
C ARG A 104 -8.50 -0.30 -15.18
N ASP A 105 -9.45 -1.02 -14.57
CA ASP A 105 -10.87 -0.88 -14.89
C ASP A 105 -11.39 0.49 -14.46
N VAL A 106 -11.00 0.96 -13.26
CA VAL A 106 -11.30 2.33 -12.80
C VAL A 106 -10.67 3.37 -13.73
N TRP A 107 -9.45 3.12 -14.22
CA TRP A 107 -8.78 4.00 -15.16
C TRP A 107 -9.58 4.15 -16.46
N GLU A 108 -9.94 3.03 -17.08
CA GLU A 108 -10.61 3.00 -18.38
C GLU A 108 -12.07 3.49 -18.29
N GLN A 109 -12.81 3.06 -17.26
CA GLN A 109 -14.25 3.31 -17.16
C GLN A 109 -14.59 4.63 -16.47
N LEU A 110 -13.72 5.13 -15.58
CA LEU A 110 -14.00 6.34 -14.79
C LEU A 110 -12.97 7.44 -15.05
N ILE A 111 -11.67 7.17 -15.01
CA ILE A 111 -10.65 8.24 -15.10
C ILE A 111 -10.55 8.80 -16.52
N VAL A 112 -10.43 7.95 -17.53
CA VAL A 112 -10.34 8.37 -18.94
C VAL A 112 -11.55 9.23 -19.37
N PRO A 113 -12.81 8.78 -19.18
CA PRO A 113 -13.96 9.57 -19.63
C PRO A 113 -14.22 10.84 -18.80
N ASN A 114 -13.93 10.84 -17.49
CA ASN A 114 -14.28 11.97 -16.63
C ASN A 114 -13.15 12.98 -16.42
N ALA A 115 -11.88 12.55 -16.37
CA ALA A 115 -10.73 13.42 -16.14
C ALA A 115 -9.96 13.76 -17.43
N GLN A 116 -10.06 12.90 -18.45
CA GLN A 116 -9.36 13.03 -19.74
C GLN A 116 -7.85 13.27 -19.55
N PRO A 117 -7.08 12.27 -19.07
CA PRO A 117 -5.64 12.35 -18.97
C PRO A 117 -5.00 12.81 -20.27
N VAL A 118 -4.04 13.74 -20.20
CA VAL A 118 -3.38 14.25 -21.42
C VAL A 118 -2.59 13.14 -22.12
N GLY A 119 -2.46 13.25 -23.45
CA GLY A 119 -1.60 12.35 -24.21
C GLY A 119 -0.16 12.38 -23.69
N GLY A 120 0.46 11.19 -23.58
CA GLY A 120 1.83 11.05 -23.07
C GLY A 120 1.94 10.95 -21.54
N ALA A 121 0.84 10.68 -20.82
CA ALA A 121 0.92 10.27 -19.43
C ALA A 121 1.86 9.05 -19.26
N THR A 122 2.88 9.19 -18.41
CA THR A 122 3.89 8.15 -18.17
C THR A 122 3.90 7.64 -16.74
N HIS A 123 3.33 8.38 -15.78
CA HIS A 123 3.38 8.04 -14.37
C HIS A 123 2.06 8.34 -13.65
N LEU A 124 1.78 7.53 -12.62
CA LEU A 124 0.77 7.83 -11.60
C LEU A 124 1.44 8.04 -10.26
N ARG A 125 1.06 9.11 -9.56
CA ARG A 125 1.45 9.36 -8.18
C ARG A 125 0.24 9.23 -7.27
N ALA A 126 0.29 8.21 -6.43
CA ALA A 126 -0.66 7.96 -5.36
C ALA A 126 -0.31 8.77 -4.12
N ILE A 127 -1.32 9.43 -3.55
CA ILE A 127 -1.19 10.35 -2.42
C ILE A 127 -2.11 9.88 -1.30
N SER A 128 -1.54 9.76 -0.10
CA SER A 128 -2.23 9.47 1.14
C SER A 128 -2.77 10.74 1.77
N SER A 129 -3.86 10.64 2.52
CA SER A 129 -4.36 11.74 3.37
C SER A 129 -3.35 12.18 4.44
N ASP A 130 -2.38 11.34 4.82
CA ASP A 130 -1.30 11.68 5.76
C ASP A 130 -0.10 12.40 5.09
N ARG A 131 -0.24 12.77 3.80
CA ARG A 131 0.78 13.40 2.94
C ARG A 131 1.92 12.47 2.51
N TYR A 132 1.85 11.17 2.81
CA TYR A 132 2.69 10.19 2.14
C TYR A 132 2.32 10.08 0.65
N SER A 133 3.30 9.76 -0.20
CA SER A 133 3.08 9.54 -1.62
C SER A 133 4.14 8.62 -2.20
N ALA A 134 3.71 7.86 -3.21
CA ALA A 134 4.54 7.02 -4.04
C ALA A 134 4.13 7.19 -5.50
N ALA A 135 5.11 7.18 -6.39
CA ALA A 135 4.88 7.24 -7.83
C ALA A 135 5.24 5.92 -8.48
N LEU A 136 4.50 5.50 -9.48
CA LEU A 136 4.81 4.35 -10.33
C LEU A 136 4.75 4.80 -11.79
N PRO A 137 5.54 4.18 -12.69
CA PRO A 137 5.24 4.23 -14.11
C PRO A 137 3.79 3.77 -14.36
N ILE A 138 3.13 4.36 -15.34
CA ILE A 138 1.72 4.09 -15.61
C ILE A 138 1.50 2.62 -16.00
N GLU A 139 2.46 2.00 -16.69
CA GLU A 139 2.40 0.58 -17.04
C GLU A 139 2.48 -0.36 -15.82
N ASP A 140 3.17 0.07 -14.76
CA ASP A 140 3.22 -0.67 -13.49
C ASP A 140 1.95 -0.44 -12.68
N ALA A 141 1.39 0.78 -12.73
CA ALA A 141 0.19 1.13 -11.98
C ALA A 141 -1.08 0.51 -12.58
N LEU A 142 -1.12 0.32 -13.90
CA LEU A 142 -2.26 -0.27 -14.62
C LEU A 142 -2.09 -1.77 -14.87
N ALA A 143 -1.18 -2.45 -14.16
CA ALA A 143 -1.06 -3.89 -14.22
C ALA A 143 -2.32 -4.58 -13.67
N ASP A 144 -2.58 -5.80 -14.13
CA ASP A 144 -3.88 -6.47 -13.95
C ASP A 144 -4.21 -6.82 -12.50
N ASP A 145 -3.21 -6.91 -11.63
CA ASP A 145 -3.30 -7.26 -10.21
C ASP A 145 -3.25 -6.04 -9.27
N VAL A 146 -3.16 -4.82 -9.82
CA VAL A 146 -3.16 -3.59 -9.03
C VAL A 146 -4.58 -3.18 -8.69
N LEU A 147 -4.83 -2.97 -7.40
CA LEU A 147 -6.17 -2.66 -6.88
C LEU A 147 -6.21 -1.31 -6.15
N ILE A 148 -7.36 -0.66 -6.26
CA ILE A 148 -7.88 0.21 -5.21
C ILE A 148 -8.68 -0.69 -4.27
N ALA A 149 -8.09 -1.07 -3.14
CA ALA A 149 -8.69 -1.98 -2.16
C ALA A 149 -9.39 -1.23 -1.03
N ASP A 150 -10.53 -1.75 -0.60
CA ASP A 150 -11.28 -1.35 0.59
C ASP A 150 -11.51 -2.52 1.57
N ARG A 151 -11.10 -3.74 1.18
CA ARG A 151 -11.20 -4.96 1.98
C ARG A 151 -9.90 -5.74 2.05
N LEU A 152 -9.69 -6.39 3.20
CA LEU A 152 -8.62 -7.36 3.45
C LEU A 152 -9.22 -8.55 4.22
N GLU A 153 -8.94 -9.77 3.75
CA GLU A 153 -9.47 -11.00 4.33
C GLU A 153 -11.02 -11.02 4.45
N GLY A 154 -11.70 -10.39 3.49
CA GLY A 154 -13.16 -10.27 3.44
C GLY A 154 -13.77 -9.21 4.38
N ARG A 155 -12.96 -8.55 5.21
CA ARG A 155 -13.41 -7.47 6.12
C ARG A 155 -13.03 -6.10 5.55
N PRO A 156 -13.79 -5.03 5.86
CA PRO A 156 -13.35 -3.66 5.56
C PRO A 156 -11.96 -3.40 6.11
N LEU A 157 -11.15 -2.62 5.41
CA LEU A 157 -9.85 -2.20 5.92
C LEU A 157 -10.02 -1.49 7.27
N THR A 158 -9.09 -1.75 8.18
CA THR A 158 -8.95 -0.95 9.41
C THR A 158 -8.13 0.31 9.10
N PRO A 159 -8.20 1.38 9.92
CA PRO A 159 -7.27 2.50 9.82
C PRO A 159 -5.81 2.04 9.85
N PHE A 160 -5.51 0.95 10.55
CA PHE A 160 -4.17 0.39 10.61
C PHE A 160 -3.65 -0.10 9.24
N HIS A 161 -4.55 -0.60 8.39
CA HIS A 161 -4.25 -1.12 7.05
C HIS A 161 -4.46 -0.16 5.91
N GLY A 162 -4.98 1.03 6.19
CA GLY A 162 -5.10 2.10 5.20
C GLY A 162 -6.52 2.40 4.78
N ALA A 163 -7.52 2.11 5.61
CA ALA A 163 -8.89 2.53 5.36
C ALA A 163 -9.02 4.03 5.06
N PRO A 164 -10.04 4.46 4.30
CA PRO A 164 -11.06 3.62 3.66
C PRO A 164 -10.56 2.93 2.38
N LEU A 165 -9.63 3.56 1.66
CA LEU A 165 -9.08 3.07 0.40
C LEU A 165 -7.56 2.92 0.49
N ARG A 166 -7.04 1.86 -0.12
CA ARG A 166 -5.60 1.59 -0.23
C ARG A 166 -5.25 1.21 -1.66
N LEU A 167 -4.14 1.72 -2.16
CA LEU A 167 -3.50 1.14 -3.34
C LEU A 167 -2.77 -0.15 -2.96
N VAL A 168 -3.00 -1.24 -3.71
CA VAL A 168 -2.32 -2.53 -3.58
C VAL A 168 -1.57 -2.82 -4.87
N THR A 169 -0.26 -3.06 -4.78
CA THR A 169 0.66 -3.27 -5.93
C THR A 169 1.49 -4.53 -5.68
N PRO A 170 0.98 -5.73 -5.96
CA PRO A 170 1.59 -6.99 -5.52
C PRO A 170 3.03 -7.19 -6.00
N ALA A 171 3.31 -6.84 -7.25
CA ALA A 171 4.64 -6.96 -7.86
C ALA A 171 5.69 -5.97 -7.31
N HIS A 172 5.30 -5.04 -6.44
CA HIS A 172 6.15 -3.96 -5.91
C HIS A 172 6.28 -4.01 -4.39
N PHE A 173 7.36 -3.44 -3.86
CA PHE A 173 7.50 -3.30 -2.41
C PHE A 173 6.39 -2.41 -1.85
N ALA A 174 5.89 -2.78 -0.67
CA ALA A 174 4.74 -2.20 0.00
C ALA A 174 4.74 -0.68 0.23
N TYR A 175 5.89 0.00 0.07
CA TYR A 175 5.93 1.46 0.09
C TYR A 175 5.27 2.08 -1.17
N LYS A 176 5.13 1.32 -2.26
CA LYS A 176 4.33 1.69 -3.43
C LYS A 176 2.82 1.46 -3.22
N SER A 177 2.45 0.53 -2.34
CA SER A 177 1.06 0.25 -1.94
C SER A 177 0.56 1.28 -0.91
N VAL A 178 0.20 2.49 -1.36
CA VAL A 178 -0.16 3.64 -0.52
C VAL A 178 -1.43 3.41 0.30
N LYS A 179 -1.33 3.58 1.62
CA LYS A 179 -2.44 3.54 2.58
C LYS A 179 -3.23 4.86 2.59
N HIS A 180 -4.50 4.83 2.97
CA HIS A 180 -5.36 6.02 3.09
C HIS A 180 -5.37 6.85 1.80
N LEU A 181 -5.50 6.14 0.67
CA LEU A 181 -5.43 6.70 -0.66
C LEU A 181 -6.49 7.80 -0.81
N ALA A 182 -6.03 9.01 -1.07
CA ALA A 182 -6.85 10.21 -1.18
C ALA A 182 -6.80 10.83 -2.58
N ALA A 183 -5.69 10.65 -3.31
CA ALA A 183 -5.59 11.11 -4.68
C ALA A 183 -4.69 10.25 -5.57
N LEU A 184 -5.02 10.20 -6.85
CA LEU A 184 -4.15 9.78 -7.94
C LEU A 184 -3.87 10.99 -8.81
N THR A 185 -2.59 11.28 -9.02
CA THR A 185 -2.18 12.37 -9.92
C THR A 185 -1.46 11.80 -11.13
N VAL A 186 -1.90 12.21 -12.32
CA VAL A 186 -1.32 11.83 -13.61
C VAL A 186 -0.14 12.74 -13.91
N HIS A 187 0.94 12.18 -14.45
CA HIS A 187 2.12 12.95 -14.86
C HIS A 187 2.68 12.44 -16.18
N THR A 188 3.12 13.39 -17.01
CA THR A 188 3.86 13.17 -18.27
C THR A 188 5.35 12.92 -18.05
N SER A 189 5.85 13.17 -16.84
CA SER A 189 7.23 12.88 -16.42
C SER A 189 7.27 12.33 -14.99
N ALA A 190 8.42 11.76 -14.57
CA ALA A 190 8.55 11.14 -13.26
C ALA A 190 8.39 12.18 -12.11
N PRO A 191 7.32 12.09 -11.28
CA PRO A 191 7.08 13.07 -10.24
C PRO A 191 7.87 12.78 -8.97
N LYS A 192 8.08 13.79 -8.13
CA LYS A 192 8.66 13.61 -6.79
C LYS A 192 7.68 12.87 -5.87
N ALA A 193 8.19 11.94 -5.09
CA ALA A 193 7.44 11.19 -4.07
C ALA A 193 8.04 11.40 -2.67
N SER A 194 7.30 11.01 -1.61
CA SER A 194 7.65 11.39 -0.23
C SER A 194 8.98 10.85 0.29
N GLY A 195 9.52 9.78 -0.29
CA GLY A 195 10.85 9.26 0.07
C GLY A 195 11.99 9.79 -0.80
N GLY A 196 11.71 10.73 -1.71
CA GLY A 196 12.70 11.33 -2.60
C GLY A 196 13.58 10.28 -3.29
N SER A 197 14.90 10.49 -3.23
CA SER A 197 15.88 9.57 -3.84
C SER A 197 15.98 8.18 -3.19
N MET A 198 15.37 7.97 -2.02
CA MET A 198 15.33 6.65 -1.39
C MET A 198 14.32 5.74 -2.09
N GLN A 199 13.21 6.27 -2.59
CA GLN A 199 12.25 5.44 -3.32
C GLN A 199 12.84 5.05 -4.68
N HIS A 200 12.89 3.75 -4.95
CA HIS A 200 13.21 3.30 -6.31
C HIS A 200 12.10 3.72 -7.27
N PRO A 201 12.42 4.15 -8.52
CA PRO A 201 11.43 4.57 -9.51
C PRO A 201 10.30 3.54 -9.69
N ARG A 202 10.65 2.28 -9.95
CA ARG A 202 9.69 1.17 -10.10
C ARG A 202 9.42 0.46 -8.78
N GLY A 203 10.43 -0.15 -8.16
CA GLY A 203 10.29 -0.75 -6.82
C GLY A 203 9.79 -2.20 -6.85
N ARG A 204 10.11 -2.91 -7.95
CA ARG A 204 9.71 -4.30 -8.20
C ARG A 204 10.42 -5.26 -7.25
N VAL A 205 9.65 -6.17 -6.67
CA VAL A 205 10.15 -7.08 -5.63
C VAL A 205 11.13 -8.10 -6.22
N GLU A 206 10.79 -8.67 -7.38
CA GLU A 206 11.61 -9.68 -8.08
C GLU A 206 13.02 -9.20 -8.42
N HIS A 207 13.15 -7.91 -8.72
CA HIS A 207 14.42 -7.28 -9.09
C HIS A 207 15.18 -6.69 -7.90
N GLU A 208 14.68 -6.86 -6.67
CA GLU A 208 15.25 -6.26 -5.45
C GLU A 208 15.46 -4.74 -5.53
N GLU A 209 14.55 -4.04 -6.20
CA GLU A 209 14.57 -2.59 -6.39
C GLU A 209 14.19 -1.83 -5.10
N ARG A 210 14.94 -2.05 -4.01
CA ARG A 210 14.60 -1.57 -2.65
C ARG A 210 14.84 -0.07 -2.47
N HIS A 211 15.80 0.49 -3.20
CA HIS A 211 16.25 1.87 -3.03
C HIS A 211 16.67 2.47 -4.37
N GLY A 212 16.42 3.76 -4.59
CA GLY A 212 16.75 4.43 -5.85
C GLY A 212 18.24 4.63 -6.17
N ARG A 213 19.17 4.12 -5.34
CA ARG A 213 20.62 4.38 -5.48
C ARG A 213 21.49 3.26 -4.90
N ILE A 214 21.10 2.71 -3.76
CA ILE A 214 21.86 1.68 -3.07
C ILE A 214 21.42 0.30 -3.59
N PRO A 215 22.36 -0.58 -4.00
CA PRO A 215 22.02 -1.95 -4.38
C PRO A 215 21.24 -2.67 -3.28
N GLY A 216 20.06 -3.21 -3.61
CA GLY A 216 19.12 -3.75 -2.63
C GLY A 216 19.70 -4.87 -1.75
N ARG A 217 20.65 -5.65 -2.27
CA ARG A 217 21.32 -6.74 -1.53
C ARG A 217 22.06 -6.24 -0.28
N LEU A 218 22.66 -5.05 -0.35
CA LEU A 218 23.38 -4.44 0.77
C LEU A 218 22.42 -3.97 1.89
N LEU A 219 21.16 -3.70 1.54
CA LEU A 219 20.15 -3.21 2.48
C LEU A 219 19.41 -4.32 3.23
N ARG A 220 19.54 -5.59 2.81
CA ARG A 220 18.78 -6.71 3.37
C ARG A 220 18.95 -6.83 4.89
N TRP A 221 20.20 -6.92 5.36
CA TRP A 221 20.50 -7.11 6.78
C TRP A 221 20.14 -5.88 7.64
N PRO A 222 20.58 -4.65 7.32
CA PRO A 222 20.24 -3.48 8.15
C PRO A 222 18.73 -3.25 8.18
N TYR A 223 18.01 -3.44 7.06
CA TYR A 223 16.57 -3.25 7.04
C TYR A 223 15.82 -4.31 7.86
N ARG A 224 16.29 -5.56 7.87
CA ARG A 224 15.67 -6.62 8.66
C ARG A 224 15.67 -6.32 10.15
N LEU A 225 16.76 -5.72 10.66
CA LEU A 225 16.86 -5.34 12.07
C LEU A 225 15.83 -4.27 12.48
N LEU A 226 15.34 -3.48 11.52
CA LEU A 226 14.33 -2.45 11.77
C LEU A 226 12.91 -3.01 11.91
N VAL A 227 12.67 -4.28 11.57
CA VAL A 227 11.31 -4.84 11.46
C VAL A 227 10.58 -4.80 12.80
N VAL A 228 11.14 -5.47 13.82
CA VAL A 228 10.51 -5.56 15.14
C VAL A 228 10.42 -4.20 15.84
N PRO A 229 11.48 -3.37 15.94
CA PRO A 229 11.38 -2.07 16.60
C PRO A 229 10.32 -1.16 15.99
N THR A 230 10.25 -1.09 14.65
CA THR A 230 9.30 -0.24 13.93
C THR A 230 7.86 -0.73 14.12
N ALA A 231 7.61 -2.03 13.97
CA ALA A 231 6.28 -2.61 14.15
C ALA A 231 5.76 -2.44 15.58
N MET A 232 6.61 -2.71 16.58
CA MET A 232 6.23 -2.54 18.00
C MET A 232 5.95 -1.08 18.35
N ARG A 233 6.69 -0.13 17.76
CA ARG A 233 6.42 1.30 17.92
C ARG A 233 5.08 1.71 17.30
N ALA A 234 4.75 1.16 16.12
CA ALA A 234 3.48 1.42 15.47
C ALA A 234 2.28 0.87 16.25
N GLN A 235 2.38 -0.36 16.74
CA GLN A 235 1.34 -0.97 17.57
C GLN A 235 1.10 -0.18 18.85
N ARG A 236 2.16 0.24 19.56
CA ARG A 236 2.01 1.04 20.80
C ARG A 236 1.31 2.36 20.55
N ALA A 237 1.63 3.05 19.45
CA ALA A 237 0.98 4.30 19.10
C ALA A 237 -0.53 4.10 18.89
N SER A 238 -0.92 3.06 18.14
CA SER A 238 -2.33 2.70 17.92
C SER A 238 -3.05 2.26 19.19
N GLY A 239 -2.41 1.45 20.04
CA GLY A 239 -2.98 0.99 21.30
C GLY A 239 -3.21 2.13 22.31
N ASN A 240 -2.29 3.10 22.37
CA ASN A 240 -2.46 4.28 23.21
C ASN A 240 -3.62 5.18 22.74
N ALA A 241 -3.77 5.39 21.43
CA ALA A 241 -4.88 6.16 20.89
C ALA A 241 -6.24 5.51 21.15
N SER A 242 -6.32 4.17 21.06
CA SER A 242 -7.55 3.42 21.35
C SER A 242 -7.96 3.56 22.82
N ARG A 243 -7.00 3.52 23.75
CA ARG A 243 -7.23 3.73 25.19
C ARG A 243 -7.66 5.16 25.52
N SER A 244 -7.10 6.18 24.87
CA SER A 244 -7.51 7.57 25.12
C SER A 244 -8.93 7.86 24.64
N LEU A 245 -9.38 7.24 23.54
CA LEU A 245 -10.74 7.42 23.03
C LEU A 245 -11.79 6.70 23.89
N GLY A 246 -11.45 5.55 24.49
CA GLY A 246 -12.33 4.81 25.40
C GLY A 246 -12.37 5.35 26.85
N ALA A 247 -11.46 6.26 27.23
CA ALA A 247 -11.48 6.92 28.53
C ALA A 247 -12.32 8.21 28.54
N THR A 248 -12.80 8.65 27.37
CA THR A 248 -13.60 9.87 27.17
C THR A 248 -15.07 9.58 26.86
N SER A 249 -15.51 8.32 26.99
CA SER A 249 -16.88 7.85 26.76
C SER A 249 -17.57 7.43 28.04
#